data_AF-A0A7K4CW51-F1
#
_entry.id   AF-A0A7K4CW51-F1
#
_cell.length_a   1.000
_cell.length_b   1.000
_cell.length_c   1.000
_cell.angle_alpha   90.00
_cell.angle_beta   90.00
_cell.angle_gamma   90.00
#
_symmetry.space_group_name_H-M   'P 1'
#
loop_
_entity.id
_entity.type
_entity.pdbx_description
1 polymer ?
#
loop_
_entity_poly.entity_id
_entity_poly.type
_entity_poly.pdbx_seq_one_letter_code
_entity_poly.pdbx_strand_id
1 'polypeptide(L)'
;MMPGIGHLVYGLAMVAGLLYISKNKMNHKVLFIFFVNNYLGPDAAHVYWGPGHTLLGFIAFAIPLSLFYSYLSRFSIQKTRHFIDVVDDGKREVNWKNAFYATVAGGITHRMIDFLFHPGHHMGLTPFPGIDLSLEEMNNWTSTTGLSPWIVLDMALIVFSIVGTWYAIRDGFKSAIIFLGIIVMAFGIAAIASLLEVESGENDLSVFLYAGLFNLAPLLLIGHADRETQAHPFTTLAHPRFSRKIIVPLFLVLFTAVICIFFAAGIAATFFTGWFENLIDYSFGGPTGTQIVGGMFIVLTGIGLAGCIGAFFHAPWGRSIIMVISTLTWYLVIPFGVALLLSEKEVKGWFEQEGRLKGTKKNEES
;
A
#
# COMPACT_ATOMS: atom_id res chain seq x y z
N MET A 1 -12.38 4.68 -4.57
CA MET A 1 -12.83 3.74 -5.63
C MET A 1 -11.88 2.54 -5.60
N MET A 2 -12.13 1.44 -6.33
CA MET A 2 -11.08 0.42 -6.50
C MET A 2 -10.09 0.92 -7.56
N PRO A 3 -8.77 0.73 -7.39
CA PRO A 3 -7.81 1.20 -8.37
C PRO A 3 -8.02 0.50 -9.71
N GLY A 4 -8.25 1.32 -10.75
CA GLY A 4 -8.56 0.83 -12.09
C GLY A 4 -7.38 0.15 -12.78
N ILE A 5 -7.66 -0.48 -13.93
CA ILE A 5 -6.65 -1.11 -14.80
C ILE A 5 -5.49 -0.15 -15.14
N GLY A 6 -5.75 1.16 -15.20
CA GLY A 6 -4.71 2.17 -15.44
C GLY A 6 -3.58 2.15 -14.41
N HIS A 7 -3.90 1.96 -13.12
CA HIS A 7 -2.89 1.85 -12.06
C HIS A 7 -2.01 0.62 -12.25
N LEU A 8 -2.63 -0.52 -12.58
CA LEU A 8 -1.93 -1.76 -12.85
C LEU A 8 -0.96 -1.60 -14.03
N VAL A 9 -1.43 -1.06 -15.15
CA VAL A 9 -0.64 -0.90 -16.38
C VAL A 9 0.52 0.08 -16.15
N TYR A 10 0.25 1.23 -15.53
CA TYR A 10 1.29 2.22 -15.25
C TYR A 10 2.36 1.66 -14.30
N GLY A 11 1.95 1.03 -13.20
CA GLY A 11 2.85 0.40 -12.24
C GLY A 11 3.73 -0.67 -12.89
N LEU A 12 3.14 -1.53 -13.72
CA LEU A 12 3.89 -2.56 -14.46
C LEU A 12 4.88 -1.94 -15.45
N ALA A 13 4.48 -0.89 -16.18
CA ALA A 13 5.36 -0.20 -17.13
C ALA A 13 6.58 0.43 -16.42
N MET A 14 6.36 1.09 -15.29
CA MET A 14 7.42 1.67 -14.47
C MET A 14 8.37 0.59 -13.93
N VAL A 15 7.84 -0.48 -13.35
CA VAL A 15 8.66 -1.59 -12.83
C VAL A 15 9.46 -2.25 -13.95
N ALA A 16 8.84 -2.51 -15.11
CA ALA A 16 9.52 -3.08 -16.26
C ALA A 16 10.64 -2.17 -16.78
N GLY A 17 10.40 -0.86 -16.89
CA GLY A 17 11.41 0.12 -17.28
C GLY A 17 12.59 0.18 -16.32
N LEU A 18 12.30 0.19 -15.02
CA LEU A 18 13.33 0.16 -13.96
C LEU A 18 14.17 -1.11 -14.00
N LEU A 19 13.53 -2.28 -14.19
CA LEU A 19 14.23 -3.56 -14.35
C LEU A 19 15.10 -3.57 -15.60
N TYR A 20 14.59 -3.06 -16.72
CA TYR A 20 15.34 -2.97 -17.98
C TYR A 20 16.58 -2.08 -17.84
N ILE A 21 16.42 -0.86 -17.31
CA ILE A 21 17.52 0.11 -17.13
C ILE A 21 18.56 -0.42 -16.13
N SER A 22 18.11 -1.04 -15.04
CA SER A 22 19.01 -1.62 -14.03
C SER A 22 19.64 -2.95 -14.46
N LYS A 23 19.31 -3.49 -15.64
CA LYS A 23 19.74 -4.81 -16.11
C LYS A 23 19.40 -5.92 -15.10
N ASN A 24 18.17 -5.88 -14.56
CA ASN A 24 17.65 -6.80 -13.54
C ASN A 24 18.44 -6.80 -12.22
N LYS A 25 19.15 -5.72 -11.89
CA LYS A 25 19.92 -5.62 -10.64
C LYS A 25 19.11 -5.06 -9.48
N MET A 26 17.99 -4.38 -9.74
CA MET A 26 17.13 -3.86 -8.68
C MET A 26 16.50 -4.96 -7.84
N ASN A 27 16.36 -4.69 -6.55
CA ASN A 27 15.73 -5.57 -5.59
C ASN A 27 14.23 -5.72 -5.88
N HIS A 28 13.83 -6.94 -6.24
CA HIS A 28 12.44 -7.26 -6.59
C HIS A 28 11.43 -6.98 -5.46
N LYS A 29 11.85 -7.06 -4.18
CA LYS A 29 10.97 -6.76 -3.04
C LYS A 29 10.74 -5.26 -2.87
N VAL A 30 11.75 -4.43 -3.12
CA VAL A 30 11.60 -2.97 -3.17
C VAL A 30 10.63 -2.59 -4.30
N LEU A 31 10.80 -3.17 -5.49
CA LEU A 31 9.92 -2.94 -6.64
C LEU A 31 8.49 -3.43 -6.38
N PHE A 32 8.33 -4.57 -5.70
CA PHE A 32 7.01 -5.09 -5.30
C PHE A 32 6.30 -4.15 -4.33
N ILE A 33 6.99 -3.64 -3.31
CA ILE A 33 6.42 -2.66 -2.37
C ILE A 33 5.98 -1.40 -3.12
N PHE A 34 6.82 -0.87 -4.00
CA PHE A 34 6.45 0.26 -4.85
C PHE A 34 5.20 -0.03 -5.68
N PHE A 35 5.18 -1.16 -6.39
CA PHE A 35 4.09 -1.56 -7.27
C PHE A 35 2.76 -1.71 -6.53
N VAL A 36 2.76 -2.39 -5.38
CA VAL A 36 1.53 -2.58 -4.60
C VAL A 36 1.00 -1.25 -4.08
N ASN A 37 1.87 -0.34 -3.64
CA ASN A 37 1.43 0.99 -3.18
C ASN A 37 1.05 1.92 -4.33
N ASN A 38 1.60 1.72 -5.53
CA ASN A 38 1.08 2.38 -6.73
C ASN A 38 -0.32 1.86 -7.07
N TYR A 39 -0.55 0.55 -6.96
CA TYR A 39 -1.86 -0.01 -7.24
C TYR A 39 -2.86 0.38 -6.16
N LEU A 40 -2.63 0.06 -4.89
CA LEU A 40 -3.60 0.20 -3.80
C LEU A 40 -3.46 1.47 -2.93
N GLY A 41 -2.32 2.14 -2.94
CA GLY A 41 -1.78 2.90 -1.79
C GLY A 41 -2.78 3.73 -0.97
N PRO A 42 -3.09 4.98 -1.32
CA PRO A 42 -4.04 5.84 -0.61
C PRO A 42 -5.47 5.30 -0.54
N ASP A 43 -5.91 4.54 -1.54
CA ASP A 43 -7.22 3.87 -1.50
C ASP A 43 -7.34 2.89 -0.33
N ALA A 44 -6.26 2.14 -0.03
CA ALA A 44 -6.21 1.29 1.16
C ALA A 44 -6.33 2.12 2.45
N ALA A 45 -5.79 3.34 2.47
CA ALA A 45 -5.94 4.24 3.60
C ALA A 45 -7.39 4.70 3.77
N HIS A 46 -8.14 4.93 2.68
CA HIS A 46 -9.55 5.34 2.72
C HIS A 46 -10.44 4.31 3.45
N VAL A 47 -10.09 3.02 3.39
CA VAL A 47 -10.79 1.95 4.13
C VAL A 47 -10.60 2.05 5.64
N TYR A 48 -9.46 2.58 6.10
CA TYR A 48 -9.10 2.64 7.52
C TYR A 48 -9.25 4.03 8.13
N TRP A 49 -9.06 5.09 7.33
CA TRP A 49 -8.97 6.47 7.78
C TRP A 49 -9.18 7.46 6.61
N GLY A 50 -10.30 8.18 6.61
CA GLY A 50 -10.68 9.14 5.55
C GLY A 50 -9.59 10.16 5.16
N PRO A 51 -8.88 10.80 6.10
CA PRO A 51 -7.76 11.71 5.81
C PRO A 51 -6.57 11.06 5.09
N GLY A 52 -6.49 9.73 5.04
CA GLY A 52 -5.44 8.96 4.36
C GLY A 52 -5.41 9.15 2.84
N HIS A 53 -6.49 9.66 2.26
CA HIS A 53 -6.58 10.05 0.85
C HIS A 53 -6.18 11.52 0.64
N THR A 54 -5.27 12.05 1.45
CA THR A 54 -4.54 13.32 1.26
C THR A 54 -3.05 13.00 1.12
N LEU A 55 -2.22 13.81 0.45
CA LEU A 55 -0.81 13.45 0.26
C LEU A 55 -0.07 13.34 1.60
N LEU A 56 -0.26 14.31 2.50
CA LEU A 56 0.29 14.21 3.86
C LEU A 56 -0.36 13.08 4.68
N GLY A 57 -1.68 12.88 4.56
CA GLY A 57 -2.36 11.79 5.23
C GLY A 57 -1.85 10.41 4.81
N PHE A 58 -1.53 10.24 3.53
CA PHE A 58 -0.91 9.01 3.03
C PHE A 58 0.52 8.85 3.54
N ILE A 59 1.33 9.92 3.59
CA ILE A 59 2.68 9.86 4.17
C ILE A 59 2.61 9.42 5.65
N ALA A 60 1.64 9.91 6.41
CA ALA A 60 1.41 9.45 7.78
C ALA A 60 0.97 7.97 7.82
N PHE A 61 0.06 7.56 6.93
CA PHE A 61 -0.39 6.17 6.82
C PHE A 61 0.71 5.21 6.31
N ALA A 62 1.71 5.72 5.58
CA ALA A 62 2.86 4.96 5.11
C ALA A 62 3.74 4.48 6.26
N ILE A 63 3.69 5.12 7.45
CA ILE A 63 4.44 4.69 8.64
C ILE A 63 4.04 3.28 9.11
N PRO A 64 2.78 3.00 9.48
CA PRO A 64 2.36 1.65 9.85
C PRO A 64 2.45 0.68 8.67
N LEU A 65 2.17 1.14 7.45
CA LEU A 65 2.18 0.29 6.26
C LEU A 65 3.60 -0.17 5.87
N SER A 66 4.61 0.67 6.06
CA SER A 66 6.00 0.30 5.83
C SER A 66 6.55 -0.70 6.86
N LEU A 67 6.04 -0.70 8.09
CA LEU A 67 6.35 -1.76 9.07
C LEU A 67 5.84 -3.10 8.57
N PHE A 68 4.62 -3.10 8.03
CA PHE A 68 4.04 -4.27 7.41
C PHE A 68 4.88 -4.76 6.22
N TYR A 69 5.25 -3.88 5.29
CA TYR A 69 6.05 -4.25 4.12
C TYR A 69 7.48 -4.70 4.44
N SER A 70 8.12 -4.07 5.44
CA SER A 70 9.44 -4.53 5.90
C SER A 70 9.35 -5.94 6.47
N TYR A 71 8.28 -6.28 7.18
CA TYR A 71 8.04 -7.65 7.64
C TYR A 71 7.72 -8.60 6.46
N LEU A 72 6.88 -8.18 5.52
CA LEU A 72 6.54 -8.95 4.31
C LEU A 72 7.79 -9.32 3.48
N SER A 73 8.82 -8.47 3.46
CA SER A 73 10.07 -8.76 2.74
C SER A 73 10.82 -10.01 3.23
N ARG A 74 10.37 -10.61 4.35
CA ARG A 74 10.84 -11.91 4.86
C ARG A 74 10.38 -13.08 3.99
N PHE A 75 9.30 -12.91 3.24
CA PHE A 75 8.70 -13.96 2.43
C PHE A 75 9.13 -13.83 0.97
N SER A 76 9.29 -14.96 0.31
CA SER A 76 9.56 -15.06 -1.13
C SER A 76 8.58 -16.03 -1.78
N ILE A 77 8.29 -15.79 -3.05
CA ILE A 77 7.44 -16.66 -3.85
C ILE A 77 8.35 -17.62 -4.61
N GLN A 78 8.18 -18.93 -4.41
CA GLN A 78 8.95 -19.97 -5.09
C GLN A 78 8.04 -20.86 -5.93
N LYS A 79 8.50 -21.18 -7.14
CA LYS A 79 7.82 -22.17 -7.99
C LYS A 79 8.24 -23.58 -7.56
N THR A 80 7.29 -24.35 -7.07
CA THR A 80 7.45 -25.80 -6.87
C THR A 80 7.08 -26.56 -8.15
N ARG A 81 7.30 -27.89 -8.18
CA ARG A 81 6.97 -28.74 -9.35
C ARG A 81 5.52 -28.60 -9.82
N HIS A 82 4.58 -28.32 -8.92
CA HIS A 82 3.15 -28.31 -9.24
C HIS A 82 2.43 -27.01 -8.84
N PHE A 83 3.02 -26.20 -7.97
CA PHE A 83 2.36 -25.00 -7.42
C PHE A 83 3.33 -23.86 -7.13
N ILE A 84 2.79 -22.65 -6.99
CA ILE A 84 3.50 -21.50 -6.43
C ILE A 84 3.35 -21.54 -4.91
N ASP A 85 4.45 -21.51 -4.17
CA ASP A 85 4.46 -21.54 -2.69
C ASP A 85 5.07 -20.26 -2.12
N VAL A 86 4.58 -19.83 -0.96
CA VAL A 86 5.13 -18.68 -0.22
C VAL A 86 6.06 -19.23 0.86
N VAL A 87 7.35 -18.95 0.70
CA VAL A 87 8.40 -19.45 1.57
C VAL A 87 8.88 -18.34 2.49
N ASP A 88 8.95 -18.67 3.78
CA ASP A 88 9.59 -17.82 4.79
C ASP A 88 11.12 -18.02 4.75
N ASP A 89 11.84 -17.01 4.27
CA ASP A 89 13.31 -17.00 4.20
C ASP A 89 13.96 -16.70 5.56
N GLY A 90 13.19 -16.26 6.54
CA GLY A 90 13.66 -15.88 7.87
C GLY A 90 14.43 -14.55 7.91
N LYS A 91 14.74 -13.94 6.77
CA LYS A 91 15.54 -12.71 6.66
C LYS A 91 14.70 -11.58 6.11
N ARG A 92 14.61 -10.46 6.83
CA ARG A 92 13.95 -9.25 6.35
C ARG A 92 14.90 -8.52 5.41
N GLU A 93 14.70 -8.68 4.12
CA GLU A 93 15.58 -8.10 3.10
C GLU A 93 15.45 -6.58 3.03
N VAL A 94 14.22 -6.05 3.16
CA VAL A 94 13.95 -4.61 3.12
C VAL A 94 13.68 -4.10 4.53
N ASN A 95 14.53 -3.18 5.01
CA ASN A 95 14.35 -2.56 6.31
C ASN A 95 13.16 -1.58 6.32
N TRP A 96 12.71 -1.19 7.51
CA TRP A 96 11.55 -0.29 7.65
C TRP A 96 11.72 1.03 6.92
N LYS A 97 12.91 1.64 6.98
CA LYS A 97 13.20 2.93 6.33
C LYS A 97 13.09 2.83 4.81
N ASN A 98 13.66 1.78 4.22
CA ASN A 98 13.62 1.53 2.78
C ASN A 98 12.21 1.13 2.33
N ALA A 99 11.49 0.35 3.14
CA ALA A 99 10.08 0.03 2.90
C ALA A 99 9.22 1.29 2.92
N PHE A 100 9.50 2.24 3.82
CA PHE A 100 8.83 3.53 3.89
C PHE A 100 9.04 4.35 2.61
N TYR A 101 10.27 4.48 2.13
CA TYR A 101 10.55 5.19 0.88
C TYR A 101 9.84 4.56 -0.33
N ALA A 102 9.87 3.23 -0.45
CA ALA A 102 9.17 2.52 -1.52
C ALA A 102 7.63 2.69 -1.43
N THR A 103 7.10 2.70 -0.20
CA THR A 103 5.66 2.91 0.07
C THR A 103 5.22 4.32 -0.32
N VAL A 104 5.96 5.34 0.12
CA VAL A 104 5.69 6.75 -0.21
C VAL A 104 5.81 6.98 -1.72
N ALA A 105 6.84 6.42 -2.36
CA ALA A 105 7.00 6.51 -3.81
C ALA A 105 5.79 5.95 -4.56
N GLY A 106 5.33 4.74 -4.17
CA GLY A 106 4.16 4.11 -4.79
C GLY A 106 2.90 4.96 -4.64
N GLY A 107 2.63 5.48 -3.44
CA GLY A 107 1.44 6.31 -3.23
C GLY A 107 1.49 7.69 -3.88
N ILE A 108 2.66 8.34 -4.00
CA ILE A 108 2.80 9.56 -4.80
C ILE A 108 2.43 9.26 -6.25
N THR A 109 2.91 8.14 -6.80
CA THR A 109 2.58 7.73 -8.17
C THR A 109 1.12 7.36 -8.35
N HIS A 110 0.50 6.64 -7.39
CA HIS A 110 -0.95 6.37 -7.39
C HIS A 110 -1.74 7.67 -7.55
N ARG A 111 -1.39 8.67 -6.74
CA ARG A 111 -2.10 9.96 -6.70
C ARG A 111 -1.94 10.78 -7.95
N MET A 112 -0.78 10.68 -8.58
CA MET A 112 -0.55 11.26 -9.90
C MET A 112 -1.50 10.65 -10.93
N ILE A 113 -1.66 9.31 -10.94
CA ILE A 113 -2.55 8.62 -11.87
C ILE A 113 -4.00 9.06 -11.61
N ASP A 114 -4.42 9.13 -10.35
CA ASP A 114 -5.75 9.61 -10.02
C ASP A 114 -5.99 11.03 -10.52
N PHE A 115 -5.03 11.92 -10.25
CA PHE A 115 -5.12 13.32 -10.62
C PHE A 115 -5.12 13.57 -12.13
N LEU A 116 -4.38 12.77 -12.91
CA LEU A 116 -4.33 12.88 -14.37
C LEU A 116 -5.57 12.29 -15.06
N PHE A 117 -6.10 11.19 -14.54
CA PHE A 117 -6.99 10.30 -15.29
C PHE A 117 -8.39 10.14 -14.70
N HIS A 118 -8.70 10.79 -13.57
CA HIS A 118 -10.07 10.91 -13.07
C HIS A 118 -10.58 12.34 -13.27
N PRO A 119 -11.45 12.58 -14.28
CA PRO A 119 -12.04 13.90 -14.51
C PRO A 119 -12.80 14.40 -13.28
N GLY A 120 -12.53 15.63 -12.84
CA GLY A 120 -13.17 16.24 -11.68
C GLY A 120 -12.63 15.77 -10.32
N HIS A 121 -11.60 14.93 -10.28
CA HIS A 121 -10.91 14.65 -9.03
C HIS A 121 -9.95 15.77 -8.68
N HIS A 122 -9.95 16.16 -7.41
CA HIS A 122 -8.95 17.05 -6.85
C HIS A 122 -7.91 16.24 -6.07
N MET A 123 -6.65 16.64 -6.18
CA MET A 123 -5.58 16.15 -5.33
C MET A 123 -5.61 16.91 -4.00
N GLY A 124 -6.13 16.26 -2.96
CA GLY A 124 -5.98 16.76 -1.60
C GLY A 124 -4.53 16.72 -1.16
N LEU A 125 -3.93 17.89 -0.94
CA LEU A 125 -2.54 18.03 -0.51
C LEU A 125 -2.42 17.74 0.99
N THR A 126 -3.33 18.32 1.78
CA THR A 126 -3.41 18.20 3.23
C THR A 126 -4.76 17.66 3.68
N PRO A 127 -4.86 17.13 4.91
CA PRO A 127 -6.16 16.74 5.51
C PRO A 127 -7.08 17.93 5.83
N PHE A 128 -6.66 19.16 5.53
CA PHE A 128 -7.45 20.36 5.79
C PHE A 128 -8.40 20.65 4.61
N PRO A 129 -9.71 20.84 4.87
CA PRO A 129 -10.68 21.09 3.81
C PRO A 129 -10.39 22.42 3.09
N GLY A 130 -10.56 22.42 1.75
CA GLY A 130 -10.36 23.61 0.91
C GLY A 130 -8.93 23.82 0.39
N ILE A 131 -8.03 22.87 0.62
CA ILE A 131 -6.67 22.86 0.03
C ILE A 131 -6.52 21.64 -0.89
N ASP A 132 -7.33 21.68 -1.93
CA ASP A 132 -7.43 20.67 -2.96
C ASP A 132 -6.96 21.28 -4.28
N LEU A 133 -6.19 20.51 -5.06
CA LEU A 133 -5.67 20.96 -6.34
C LEU A 133 -6.39 20.22 -7.47
N SER A 134 -7.08 20.94 -8.37
CA SER A 134 -7.59 20.38 -9.63
C SER A 134 -6.55 20.46 -10.74
N LEU A 135 -6.72 19.61 -11.76
CA LEU A 135 -5.83 19.59 -12.93
C LEU A 135 -5.96 20.89 -13.72
N GLU A 136 -7.16 21.47 -13.76
CA GLU A 136 -7.44 22.77 -14.38
C GLU A 136 -6.73 23.91 -13.64
N GLU A 137 -6.84 23.98 -12.32
CA GLU A 137 -6.12 24.97 -11.51
C GLU A 137 -4.62 24.86 -11.71
N MET A 138 -4.09 23.63 -11.73
CA MET A 138 -2.67 23.40 -11.93
C MET A 138 -2.20 23.78 -13.34
N ASN A 139 -3.02 23.56 -14.36
CA ASN A 139 -2.72 24.01 -15.74
C ASN A 139 -2.79 25.53 -15.87
N ASN A 140 -3.57 26.21 -15.04
CA ASN A 140 -3.71 27.68 -15.06
C ASN A 140 -2.66 28.41 -14.20
N TRP A 141 -1.69 27.70 -13.61
CA TRP A 141 -0.64 28.28 -12.75
C TRP A 141 0.32 29.25 -13.46
N THR A 142 0.39 29.20 -14.78
CA THR A 142 1.13 30.16 -15.61
C THR A 142 0.34 31.45 -15.88
N SER A 143 -0.96 31.48 -15.58
CA SER A 143 -1.80 32.67 -15.73
C SER A 143 -1.84 33.51 -14.45
N THR A 144 -1.90 34.83 -14.59
CA THR A 144 -1.79 35.86 -13.53
C THR A 144 -2.84 35.81 -12.41
N THR A 145 -3.75 34.83 -12.41
CA THR A 145 -4.87 34.73 -11.44
C THR A 145 -4.88 33.46 -10.59
N GLY A 146 -3.97 32.49 -10.78
CA GLY A 146 -4.24 31.09 -10.38
C GLY A 146 -3.56 30.50 -9.15
N LEU A 147 -2.49 31.08 -8.60
CA LEU A 147 -1.70 30.43 -7.54
C LEU A 147 -2.01 31.01 -6.15
N SER A 148 -2.94 30.35 -5.45
CA SER A 148 -3.22 30.65 -4.04
C SER A 148 -1.93 30.49 -3.21
N PRO A 149 -1.56 31.47 -2.36
CA PRO A 149 -0.42 31.35 -1.46
C PRO A 149 -0.44 30.10 -0.58
N TRP A 150 -1.64 29.56 -0.31
CA TRP A 150 -1.84 28.32 0.44
C TRP A 150 -1.38 27.08 -0.32
N ILE A 151 -1.55 27.04 -1.64
CA ILE A 151 -1.09 25.93 -2.50
C ILE A 151 0.44 25.90 -2.55
N VAL A 152 1.08 27.07 -2.65
CA VAL A 152 2.54 27.20 -2.59
C VAL A 152 3.08 26.71 -1.24
N LEU A 153 2.43 27.13 -0.14
CA LEU A 153 2.81 26.74 1.21
C LEU A 153 2.66 25.23 1.41
N ASP A 154 1.58 24.62 0.92
CA ASP A 154 1.35 23.17 1.03
C ASP A 154 2.33 22.36 0.18
N MET A 155 2.63 22.78 -1.05
CA MET A 155 3.69 22.15 -1.85
C MET A 155 5.05 22.25 -1.16
N ALA A 156 5.36 23.41 -0.57
CA ALA A 156 6.57 23.58 0.23
C ALA A 156 6.54 22.62 1.43
N LEU A 157 5.43 22.50 2.16
CA LEU A 157 5.27 21.57 3.27
C LEU A 157 5.42 20.11 2.85
N ILE A 158 4.93 19.71 1.68
CA ILE A 158 5.11 18.37 1.12
C ILE A 158 6.59 18.12 0.83
N VAL A 159 7.27 19.04 0.16
CA VAL A 159 8.71 18.94 -0.10
C VAL A 159 9.50 18.90 1.21
N PHE A 160 9.18 19.78 2.16
CA PHE A 160 9.78 19.78 3.51
C PHE A 160 9.46 18.52 4.30
N SER A 161 8.30 17.90 4.12
CA SER A 161 7.94 16.65 4.79
C SER A 161 8.68 15.47 4.18
N ILE A 162 8.77 15.39 2.85
CA ILE A 162 9.53 14.34 2.15
C ILE A 162 11.02 14.47 2.49
N VAL A 163 11.58 15.67 2.43
CA VAL A 163 12.99 15.93 2.74
C VAL A 163 13.27 15.87 4.23
N GLY A 164 12.36 16.35 5.08
CA GLY A 164 12.46 16.27 6.54
C GLY A 164 12.40 14.82 7.02
N THR A 165 11.57 14.00 6.41
CA THR A 165 11.53 12.55 6.68
C THR A 165 12.81 11.88 6.19
N TRP A 166 13.34 12.26 5.01
CA TRP A 166 14.65 11.79 4.54
C TRP A 166 15.79 12.19 5.49
N TYR A 167 15.78 13.44 5.97
CA TYR A 167 16.75 14.03 6.88
C TYR A 167 16.75 13.35 8.25
N ALA A 168 15.57 13.21 8.87
CA ALA A 168 15.42 12.59 10.19
C ALA A 168 15.88 11.12 10.21
N ILE A 169 15.93 10.49 9.04
CA ILE A 169 16.20 9.06 8.89
C ILE A 169 17.67 8.77 8.55
N ARG A 170 18.49 9.77 8.16
CA ARG A 170 19.90 9.60 7.76
C ARG A 170 20.88 10.50 8.54
N ASP A 171 21.91 9.89 9.12
CA ASP A 171 23.16 10.57 9.49
C ASP A 171 23.99 10.89 8.23
N GLY A 172 23.55 11.87 7.41
CA GLY A 172 24.21 12.16 6.12
C GLY A 172 23.70 13.39 5.38
N PHE A 173 23.98 14.57 5.95
CA PHE A 173 23.53 15.93 5.63
C PHE A 173 23.71 16.40 4.16
N LYS A 174 24.82 16.04 3.49
CA LYS A 174 25.24 16.70 2.24
C LYS A 174 24.41 16.37 0.99
N SER A 175 24.07 15.10 0.76
CA SER A 175 23.38 14.69 -0.47
C SER A 175 21.90 15.12 -0.49
N ALA A 176 21.25 15.10 0.67
CA ALA A 176 19.87 15.55 0.83
C ALA A 176 19.73 17.07 0.63
N ILE A 177 20.73 17.86 1.06
CA ILE A 177 20.75 19.32 0.87
C ILE A 177 21.03 19.73 -0.57
N ILE A 178 21.91 19.02 -1.29
CA ILE A 178 22.13 19.28 -2.71
C ILE A 178 20.85 18.98 -3.49
N PHE A 179 20.18 17.88 -3.15
CA PHE A 179 18.94 17.49 -3.78
C PHE A 179 17.77 18.45 -3.46
N LEU A 180 17.60 18.81 -2.19
CA LEU A 180 16.69 19.86 -1.74
C LEU A 180 17.02 21.19 -2.40
N GLY A 181 18.30 21.53 -2.53
CA GLY A 181 18.76 22.74 -3.20
C GLY A 181 18.35 22.77 -4.67
N ILE A 182 18.46 21.65 -5.40
CA ILE A 182 18.02 21.56 -6.80
C ILE A 182 16.51 21.68 -6.91
N ILE A 183 15.73 20.99 -6.07
CA ILE A 183 14.27 21.10 -6.08
C ILE A 183 13.83 22.51 -5.69
N VAL A 184 14.30 23.05 -4.57
CA VAL A 184 13.96 24.40 -4.10
C VAL A 184 14.41 25.48 -5.09
N MET A 185 15.56 25.30 -5.74
CA MET A 185 16.02 26.23 -6.80
C MET A 185 15.16 26.11 -8.05
N ALA A 186 14.75 24.90 -8.46
CA ALA A 186 13.82 24.71 -9.57
C ALA A 186 12.46 25.34 -9.26
N PHE A 187 11.90 25.12 -8.06
CA PHE A 187 10.67 25.75 -7.55
C PHE A 187 10.80 27.28 -7.44
N GLY A 188 11.94 27.78 -6.98
CA GLY A 188 12.22 29.20 -6.85
C GLY A 188 12.34 29.90 -8.20
N ILE A 189 13.02 29.29 -9.16
CA ILE A 189 13.13 29.78 -10.55
C ILE A 189 11.75 29.77 -11.21
N ALA A 190 10.98 28.69 -11.04
CA ALA A 190 9.61 28.57 -11.50
C ALA A 190 8.69 29.68 -10.95
N ALA A 191 8.74 29.92 -9.63
CA ALA A 191 7.95 30.95 -8.97
C ALA A 191 8.37 32.37 -9.39
N ILE A 192 9.67 32.61 -9.59
CA ILE A 192 10.18 33.88 -10.11
C ILE A 192 9.74 34.08 -11.57
N ALA A 193 9.80 33.03 -12.42
CA ALA A 193 9.35 33.11 -13.80
C ALA A 193 7.84 33.40 -13.93
N SER A 194 7.01 32.84 -13.04
CA SER A 194 5.57 33.15 -12.97
C SER A 194 5.29 34.57 -12.46
N LEU A 195 6.12 35.11 -11.57
CA LEU A 195 6.00 36.49 -11.08
C LEU A 195 6.47 37.53 -12.12
N LEU A 196 7.27 37.12 -13.09
CA LEU A 196 7.81 37.97 -14.15
C LEU A 196 6.90 38.04 -15.39
N GLU A 197 5.68 37.47 -15.34
CA GLU A 197 4.70 37.48 -16.43
C GLU A 197 5.31 37.05 -17.78
N VAL A 198 6.14 36.00 -17.77
CA VAL A 198 6.61 35.39 -19.01
C VAL A 198 5.41 34.72 -19.65
N GLU A 199 4.68 35.44 -20.52
CA GLU A 199 3.62 34.92 -21.37
C GLU A 199 4.23 33.94 -22.39
N SER A 200 4.51 32.70 -21.97
CA SER A 200 4.49 31.57 -22.90
C SER A 200 3.13 30.91 -22.76
N GLY A 201 2.42 30.71 -23.87
CA GLY A 201 1.16 29.96 -23.90
C GLY A 201 1.31 28.47 -23.58
N GLU A 202 2.46 28.05 -23.06
CA GLU A 202 2.82 26.68 -22.70
C GLU A 202 2.89 26.58 -21.18
N ASN A 203 2.19 25.60 -20.60
CA ASN A 203 2.09 25.40 -19.15
C ASN A 203 3.36 24.72 -18.58
N ASP A 204 4.52 25.29 -18.89
CA ASP A 204 5.83 24.71 -18.58
C ASP A 204 6.03 24.51 -17.09
N LEU A 205 5.55 25.45 -16.26
CA LEU A 205 5.58 25.36 -14.81
C LEU A 205 4.88 24.10 -14.30
N SER A 206 3.69 23.82 -14.81
CA SER A 206 2.89 22.66 -14.47
C SER A 206 3.61 21.37 -14.89
N VAL A 207 4.23 21.37 -16.06
CA VAL A 207 5.06 20.25 -16.56
C VAL A 207 6.28 20.01 -15.68
N PHE A 208 7.00 21.06 -15.27
CA PHE A 208 8.15 20.94 -14.38
C PHE A 208 7.77 20.38 -13.02
N LEU A 209 6.67 20.85 -12.43
CA LEU A 209 6.18 20.36 -11.15
C LEU A 209 5.70 18.91 -11.26
N TYR A 210 5.07 18.54 -12.38
CA TYR A 210 4.71 17.15 -12.66
C TYR A 210 5.92 16.24 -12.79
N ALA A 211 6.91 16.65 -13.58
CA ALA A 211 8.12 15.88 -13.81
C ALA A 211 8.95 15.75 -12.52
N GLY A 212 9.05 16.82 -11.72
CA GLY A 212 9.80 16.85 -10.48
C GLY A 212 9.14 16.05 -9.34
N LEU A 213 7.91 16.40 -9.00
CA LEU A 213 7.24 15.87 -7.81
C LEU A 213 6.68 14.46 -8.03
N PHE A 214 6.05 14.21 -9.18
CA PHE A 214 5.31 12.96 -9.39
C PHE A 214 6.08 11.88 -10.15
N ASN A 215 7.16 12.25 -10.84
CA ASN A 215 8.02 11.28 -11.55
C ASN A 215 9.40 11.17 -10.91
N LEU A 216 10.13 12.28 -10.79
CA LEU A 216 11.51 12.26 -10.30
C LEU A 216 11.60 11.90 -8.81
N ALA A 217 10.74 12.46 -7.94
CA ALA A 217 10.79 12.14 -6.51
C ALA A 217 10.51 10.64 -6.21
N PRO A 218 9.46 10.00 -6.76
CA PRO A 218 9.27 8.55 -6.62
C PRO A 218 10.46 7.74 -7.13
N LEU A 219 11.01 8.08 -8.31
CA LEU A 219 12.16 7.37 -8.88
C LEU A 219 13.39 7.43 -7.96
N LEU A 220 13.65 8.57 -7.33
CA LEU A 220 14.77 8.74 -6.42
C LEU A 220 14.57 8.05 -5.08
N LEU A 221 13.35 8.08 -4.54
CA LEU A 221 12.98 7.33 -3.33
C LEU A 221 13.18 5.82 -3.54
N ILE A 222 12.72 5.28 -4.67
CA ILE A 222 12.89 3.87 -5.03
C ILE A 222 14.37 3.55 -5.25
N GLY A 223 15.08 4.36 -6.04
CA GLY A 223 16.50 4.16 -6.31
C GLY A 223 17.35 4.22 -5.04
N HIS A 224 16.98 5.08 -4.09
CA HIS A 224 17.62 5.13 -2.78
C HIS A 224 17.31 3.88 -1.94
N ALA A 225 16.03 3.50 -1.83
CA ALA A 225 15.62 2.30 -1.10
C ALA A 225 16.31 1.04 -1.64
N ASP A 226 16.41 0.91 -2.95
CA ASP A 226 17.11 -0.19 -3.63
C ASP A 226 18.61 -0.19 -3.31
N ARG A 227 19.30 0.94 -3.54
CA ARG A 227 20.73 1.07 -3.27
C ARG A 227 21.07 0.75 -1.82
N GLU A 228 20.32 1.26 -0.86
CA GLU A 228 20.56 0.99 0.56
C GLU A 228 20.30 -0.46 0.92
N THR A 229 19.27 -1.08 0.34
CA THR A 229 18.96 -2.50 0.55
C THR A 229 20.10 -3.39 0.04
N GLN A 230 20.71 -3.03 -1.09
CA GLN A 230 21.85 -3.75 -1.66
C GLN A 230 23.17 -3.48 -0.92
N ALA A 231 23.41 -2.24 -0.49
CA ALA A 231 24.64 -1.85 0.20
C ALA A 231 24.71 -2.38 1.65
N HIS A 232 23.55 -2.48 2.31
CA HIS A 232 23.43 -2.92 3.70
C HIS A 232 22.45 -4.09 3.83
N PRO A 233 22.75 -5.25 3.21
CA PRO A 233 21.84 -6.39 3.23
C PRO A 233 21.73 -6.97 4.64
N PHE A 234 20.51 -7.28 5.07
CA PHE A 234 20.29 -8.00 6.32
C PHE A 234 20.77 -9.44 6.18
N THR A 235 21.88 -9.75 6.84
CA THR A 235 22.47 -11.10 6.82
C THR A 235 21.93 -12.00 7.93
N THR A 236 21.38 -11.41 8.99
CA THR A 236 20.90 -12.12 10.17
C THR A 236 19.42 -12.49 10.06
N LEU A 237 19.07 -13.66 10.63
CA LEU A 237 17.67 -14.08 10.76
C LEU A 237 16.93 -13.07 11.64
N ALA A 238 15.77 -12.63 11.19
CA ALA A 238 14.91 -11.76 11.97
C ALA A 238 14.28 -12.57 13.10
N HIS A 239 14.86 -12.50 14.30
CA HIS A 239 14.24 -13.11 15.47
C HIS A 239 12.88 -12.44 15.75
N PRO A 240 11.82 -13.23 15.99
CA PRO A 240 10.55 -12.70 16.45
C PRO A 240 10.78 -11.88 17.74
N ARG A 241 10.49 -10.58 17.70
CA ARG A 241 10.52 -9.74 18.92
C ARG A 241 9.46 -10.17 19.96
N PHE A 242 8.45 -10.90 19.51
CA PHE A 242 7.30 -11.29 20.29
C PHE A 242 6.97 -12.76 20.06
N SER A 243 6.56 -13.44 21.13
CA SER A 243 6.13 -14.84 21.09
C SER A 243 4.97 -15.02 20.11
N ARG A 244 5.13 -15.92 19.15
CA ARG A 244 4.07 -16.31 18.22
C ARG A 244 2.85 -16.88 18.94
N LYS A 245 3.03 -17.38 20.16
CA LYS A 245 1.95 -18.03 20.93
C LYS A 245 0.90 -17.01 21.35
N ILE A 246 1.28 -15.74 21.38
CA ILE A 246 0.42 -14.60 21.70
C ILE A 246 -0.05 -13.93 20.41
N ILE A 247 0.85 -13.72 19.45
CA ILE A 247 0.52 -12.99 18.21
C ILE A 247 -0.47 -13.75 17.33
N VAL A 248 -0.30 -15.07 17.15
CA VAL A 248 -1.17 -15.85 16.25
C VAL A 248 -2.63 -15.82 16.72
N PRO A 249 -2.95 -16.12 18.00
CA PRO A 249 -4.33 -15.97 18.48
C PRO A 249 -4.87 -14.54 18.36
N LEU A 250 -4.06 -13.52 18.67
CA LEU A 250 -4.48 -12.13 18.54
C LEU A 250 -4.88 -11.78 17.09
N PHE A 251 -4.03 -12.15 16.12
CA PHE A 251 -4.30 -11.90 14.70
C PHE A 251 -5.49 -12.72 14.19
N LEU A 252 -5.68 -13.95 14.67
CA LEU A 252 -6.86 -14.75 14.35
C LEU A 252 -8.15 -14.12 14.92
N VAL A 253 -8.11 -13.57 16.13
CA VAL A 253 -9.24 -12.84 16.73
C VAL A 253 -9.56 -11.59 15.92
N LEU A 254 -8.54 -10.78 15.58
CA LEU A 254 -8.72 -9.58 14.76
C LEU A 254 -9.27 -9.93 13.37
N PHE A 255 -8.75 -10.98 12.74
CA PHE A 255 -9.25 -11.47 11.46
C PHE A 255 -10.70 -11.94 11.57
N THR A 256 -11.04 -12.68 12.63
CA THR A 256 -12.42 -13.13 12.89
C THR A 256 -13.35 -11.93 13.07
N ALA A 257 -12.94 -10.89 13.79
CA ALA A 257 -13.72 -9.67 13.93
C ALA A 257 -13.98 -8.99 12.57
N VAL A 258 -12.95 -8.87 11.73
CA VAL A 258 -13.10 -8.35 10.36
C VAL A 258 -14.07 -9.19 9.55
N ILE A 259 -13.92 -10.52 9.56
CA ILE A 259 -14.82 -11.45 8.85
C ILE A 259 -16.26 -11.32 9.35
N CYS A 260 -16.50 -11.20 10.65
CA CYS A 260 -17.83 -10.97 11.21
C CYS A 260 -18.45 -9.66 10.73
N ILE A 261 -17.67 -8.58 10.65
CA ILE A 261 -18.14 -7.28 10.13
C ILE A 261 -18.56 -7.43 8.66
N PHE A 262 -17.74 -8.07 7.82
CA PHE A 262 -18.08 -8.29 6.42
C PHE A 262 -19.27 -9.24 6.24
N PHE A 263 -19.43 -10.25 7.12
CA PHE A 263 -20.59 -11.12 7.12
C PHE A 263 -21.88 -10.35 7.46
N ALA A 264 -21.84 -9.49 8.48
CA ALA A 264 -22.95 -8.62 8.84
C ALA A 264 -23.28 -7.62 7.72
N ALA A 265 -22.26 -7.04 7.08
CA ALA A 265 -22.44 -6.19 5.90
C ALA A 265 -23.07 -6.95 4.73
N GLY A 266 -22.67 -8.21 4.50
CA GLY A 266 -23.28 -9.08 3.49
C GLY A 266 -24.76 -9.35 3.75
N ILE A 267 -25.14 -9.62 5.02
CA ILE A 267 -26.55 -9.76 5.43
C ILE A 267 -27.31 -8.46 5.17
N ALA A 268 -26.74 -7.31 5.56
CA ALA A 268 -27.35 -6.01 5.33
C ALA A 268 -27.57 -5.73 3.83
N ALA A 269 -26.56 -5.94 3.00
CA ALA A 269 -26.65 -5.74 1.56
C ALA A 269 -27.69 -6.66 0.88
N THR A 270 -27.81 -7.90 1.36
CA THR A 270 -28.72 -8.91 0.79
C THR A 270 -30.18 -8.72 1.21
N PHE A 271 -30.43 -8.48 2.49
CA PHE A 271 -31.79 -8.46 3.05
C PHE A 271 -32.32 -7.05 3.35
N PHE A 272 -31.42 -6.07 3.50
CA PHE A 272 -31.73 -4.69 3.88
C PHE A 272 -31.12 -3.69 2.88
N THR A 273 -31.16 -4.03 1.59
CA THR A 273 -30.42 -3.35 0.51
C THR A 273 -30.58 -1.84 0.51
N GLY A 274 -31.81 -1.32 0.58
CA GLY A 274 -32.04 0.13 0.57
C GLY A 274 -31.45 0.86 1.78
N TRP A 275 -31.45 0.23 2.96
CA TRP A 275 -30.77 0.80 4.13
C TRP A 275 -29.25 0.74 3.97
N PHE A 276 -28.73 -0.38 3.46
CA PHE A 276 -27.30 -0.56 3.26
C PHE A 276 -26.73 0.42 2.23
N GLU A 277 -27.37 0.57 1.07
CA GLU A 277 -26.95 1.53 0.02
C GLU A 277 -26.93 2.97 0.55
N ASN A 278 -27.93 3.36 1.34
CA ASN A 278 -27.96 4.66 2.01
C ASN A 278 -26.85 4.82 3.07
N LEU A 279 -26.51 3.74 3.79
CA LEU A 279 -25.47 3.76 4.81
C LEU A 279 -24.08 3.95 4.20
N ILE A 280 -23.80 3.30 3.07
CA ILE A 280 -22.49 3.36 2.40
C ILE A 280 -22.42 4.44 1.30
N ASP A 281 -23.52 5.15 1.07
CA ASP A 281 -23.70 6.14 -0.01
C ASP A 281 -23.23 5.62 -1.38
N TYR A 282 -23.57 4.36 -1.68
CA TYR A 282 -23.09 3.67 -2.86
C TYR A 282 -24.04 2.55 -3.26
N SER A 283 -24.29 2.41 -4.58
CA SER A 283 -25.08 1.32 -5.15
C SER A 283 -24.24 0.52 -6.14
N PHE A 284 -24.26 -0.81 -6.02
CA PHE A 284 -23.52 -1.72 -6.89
C PHE A 284 -24.29 -2.01 -8.18
N GLY A 285 -24.71 -0.98 -8.91
CA GLY A 285 -25.53 -1.12 -10.11
C GLY A 285 -27.02 -1.35 -9.83
N GLY A 286 -27.52 -0.78 -8.74
CA GLY A 286 -28.90 -0.89 -8.27
C GLY A 286 -29.11 -2.00 -7.23
N PRO A 287 -30.34 -2.13 -6.69
CA PRO A 287 -30.63 -3.03 -5.59
C PRO A 287 -30.25 -4.49 -5.87
N THR A 288 -30.51 -4.98 -7.08
CA THR A 288 -30.17 -6.36 -7.47
C THR A 288 -28.66 -6.60 -7.46
N GLY A 289 -27.86 -5.64 -7.93
CA GLY A 289 -26.40 -5.78 -7.92
C GLY A 289 -25.85 -5.74 -6.50
N THR A 290 -26.38 -4.87 -5.64
CA THR A 290 -26.02 -4.82 -4.21
C THR A 290 -26.37 -6.11 -3.48
N GLN A 291 -27.52 -6.73 -3.79
CA GLN A 291 -27.89 -8.04 -3.25
C GLN A 291 -26.94 -9.16 -3.67
N ILE A 292 -26.53 -9.18 -4.94
CA ILE A 292 -25.56 -10.17 -5.46
C ILE A 292 -24.22 -10.03 -4.73
N VAL A 293 -23.70 -8.81 -4.61
CA VAL A 293 -22.45 -8.53 -3.87
C VAL A 293 -22.61 -8.94 -2.39
N GLY A 294 -23.75 -8.65 -1.78
CA GLY A 294 -24.08 -9.07 -0.42
C GLY A 294 -24.02 -10.59 -0.24
N GLY A 295 -24.65 -11.35 -1.16
CA GLY A 295 -24.62 -12.81 -1.16
C GLY A 295 -23.20 -13.36 -1.30
N MET A 296 -22.37 -12.76 -2.17
CA MET A 296 -20.96 -13.12 -2.28
C MET A 296 -20.19 -12.88 -0.98
N PHE A 297 -20.43 -11.76 -0.30
CA PHE A 297 -19.83 -11.48 1.01
C PHE A 297 -20.23 -12.52 2.05
N ILE A 298 -21.51 -12.88 2.16
CA ILE A 298 -22.00 -13.91 3.09
C ILE A 298 -21.28 -15.24 2.86
N VAL A 299 -21.18 -15.69 1.60
CA VAL A 299 -20.55 -16.98 1.26
C VAL A 299 -19.06 -16.95 1.60
N LEU A 300 -18.33 -15.93 1.13
CA LEU A 300 -16.88 -15.83 1.35
C LEU A 300 -16.52 -15.72 2.83
N THR A 301 -17.26 -14.89 3.57
CA THR A 301 -17.02 -14.70 5.01
C THR A 301 -17.52 -15.89 5.83
N GLY A 302 -18.58 -16.58 5.42
CA GLY A 302 -19.01 -17.85 6.03
C GLY A 302 -17.95 -18.94 5.91
N ILE A 303 -17.32 -19.09 4.73
CA ILE A 303 -16.16 -19.98 4.55
C ILE A 303 -15.00 -19.49 5.45
N GLY A 304 -14.80 -18.17 5.55
CA GLY A 304 -13.80 -17.56 6.43
C GLY A 304 -13.99 -17.91 7.91
N LEU A 305 -15.22 -17.84 8.41
CA LEU A 305 -15.57 -18.23 9.76
C LEU A 305 -15.28 -19.71 10.03
N ALA A 306 -15.62 -20.59 9.08
CA ALA A 306 -15.26 -22.00 9.17
C ALA A 306 -13.74 -22.19 9.23
N GLY A 307 -12.99 -21.43 8.43
CA GLY A 307 -11.53 -21.35 8.49
C GLY A 307 -11.01 -20.91 9.86
N CYS A 308 -11.56 -19.84 10.44
CA CYS A 308 -11.23 -19.37 11.79
C CYS A 308 -11.46 -20.46 12.84
N ILE A 309 -12.62 -21.11 12.82
CA ILE A 309 -12.94 -22.22 13.74
C ILE A 309 -11.89 -23.32 13.60
N GLY A 310 -11.63 -23.76 12.37
CA GLY A 310 -10.58 -24.75 12.10
C GLY A 310 -9.22 -24.32 12.62
N ALA A 311 -8.86 -23.05 12.46
CA ALA A 311 -7.58 -22.52 12.91
C ALA A 311 -7.46 -22.42 14.44
N PHE A 312 -8.54 -22.07 15.15
CA PHE A 312 -8.60 -22.11 16.62
C PHE A 312 -8.36 -23.51 17.18
N PHE A 313 -8.79 -24.55 16.46
CA PHE A 313 -8.53 -25.95 16.81
C PHE A 313 -7.27 -26.52 16.13
N HIS A 314 -6.38 -25.65 15.64
CA HIS A 314 -5.13 -25.97 14.93
C HIS A 314 -5.28 -26.98 13.78
N ALA A 315 -6.45 -27.02 13.13
CA ALA A 315 -6.69 -27.91 12.01
C ALA A 315 -5.96 -27.40 10.73
N PRO A 316 -5.21 -28.26 10.00
CA PRO A 316 -4.48 -27.84 8.81
C PRO A 316 -5.35 -27.20 7.73
N TRP A 317 -6.58 -27.71 7.53
CA TRP A 317 -7.52 -27.16 6.56
C TRP A 317 -8.00 -25.75 6.94
N GLY A 318 -8.13 -25.44 8.23
CA GLY A 318 -8.54 -24.12 8.71
C GLY A 318 -7.50 -23.05 8.36
N ARG A 319 -6.22 -23.38 8.57
CA ARG A 319 -5.10 -22.55 8.14
C ARG A 319 -5.12 -22.29 6.63
N SER A 320 -5.33 -23.32 5.80
CA SER A 320 -5.38 -23.17 4.35
C SER A 320 -6.54 -22.28 3.90
N ILE A 321 -7.73 -22.43 4.49
CA ILE A 321 -8.89 -21.58 4.18
C ILE A 321 -8.62 -20.12 4.51
N ILE A 322 -8.08 -19.83 5.71
CA ILE A 322 -7.75 -18.46 6.11
C ILE A 322 -6.73 -17.87 5.15
N MET A 323 -5.68 -18.62 4.80
CA MET A 323 -4.69 -18.14 3.84
C MET A 323 -5.31 -17.77 2.50
N VAL A 324 -6.17 -18.63 1.93
CA VAL A 324 -6.84 -18.36 0.65
C VAL A 324 -7.72 -17.11 0.74
N ILE A 325 -8.57 -17.00 1.76
CA ILE A 325 -9.46 -15.85 1.92
C ILE A 325 -8.67 -14.57 2.14
N SER A 326 -7.66 -14.61 3.00
CA SER A 326 -6.75 -13.50 3.23
C SER A 326 -6.01 -13.04 1.98
N THR A 327 -5.64 -13.97 1.08
CA THR A 327 -5.05 -13.63 -0.22
C THR A 327 -6.09 -13.07 -1.18
N LEU A 328 -7.35 -13.50 -1.14
CA LEU A 328 -8.43 -12.89 -1.94
C LEU A 328 -8.73 -11.47 -1.46
N THR A 329 -8.61 -11.22 -0.16
CA THR A 329 -8.77 -9.90 0.47
C THR A 329 -7.43 -9.21 0.70
N TRP A 330 -6.43 -9.46 -0.14
CA TRP A 330 -5.05 -8.97 0.05
C TRP A 330 -4.94 -7.44 0.12
N TYR A 331 -5.91 -6.73 -0.45
CA TYR A 331 -6.02 -5.27 -0.36
C TYR A 331 -6.30 -4.78 1.08
N LEU A 332 -6.71 -5.66 1.98
CA LEU A 332 -6.82 -5.39 3.41
C LEU A 332 -5.53 -5.84 4.12
N VAL A 333 -4.82 -4.88 4.72
CA VAL A 333 -3.53 -5.09 5.39
C VAL A 333 -3.61 -6.17 6.48
N ILE A 334 -4.71 -6.19 7.24
CA ILE A 334 -4.92 -7.14 8.35
C ILE A 334 -5.08 -8.58 7.83
N PRO A 335 -6.07 -8.91 6.97
CA PRO A 335 -6.16 -10.23 6.34
C PRO A 335 -4.86 -10.69 5.70
N PHE A 336 -4.18 -9.84 4.93
CA PHE A 336 -2.94 -10.23 4.27
C PHE A 336 -1.83 -10.55 5.30
N GLY A 337 -1.72 -9.76 6.37
CA GLY A 337 -0.79 -10.05 7.47
C GLY A 337 -1.06 -11.37 8.19
N VAL A 338 -2.32 -11.78 8.31
CA VAL A 338 -2.69 -13.08 8.87
C VAL A 338 -2.19 -14.21 7.97
N ALA A 339 -2.35 -14.11 6.66
CA ALA A 339 -1.83 -15.12 5.72
C ALA A 339 -0.30 -15.28 5.82
N LEU A 340 0.42 -14.16 5.93
CA LEU A 340 1.87 -14.17 6.09
C LEU A 340 2.29 -14.79 7.42
N LEU A 341 1.64 -14.40 8.52
CA LEU A 341 1.90 -14.97 9.84
C LEU A 341 1.66 -16.48 9.86
N LEU A 342 0.58 -16.94 9.22
CA LEU A 342 0.28 -18.36 9.05
C LEU A 342 1.26 -19.07 8.11
N SER A 343 2.01 -18.34 7.28
CA SER A 343 3.04 -18.88 6.39
C SER A 343 4.41 -19.00 7.06
N GLU A 344 4.61 -18.42 8.25
CA GLU A 344 5.87 -18.58 8.98
C GLU A 344 6.13 -20.05 9.35
N LYS A 345 7.40 -20.47 9.25
CA LYS A 345 7.80 -21.87 9.51
C LYS A 345 7.41 -22.35 10.90
N GLU A 346 7.59 -21.50 11.92
CA GLU A 346 7.26 -21.80 13.31
C GLU A 346 5.75 -22.03 13.50
N VAL A 347 4.92 -21.23 12.84
CA VAL A 347 3.46 -21.32 12.92
C VAL A 347 2.95 -22.52 12.13
N LYS A 348 3.49 -22.74 10.91
CA LYS A 348 3.21 -23.94 10.10
C LYS A 348 3.42 -25.23 10.89
N GLY A 349 4.50 -25.30 11.67
CA GLY A 349 4.80 -26.45 12.52
C GLY A 349 3.73 -26.77 13.58
N TRP A 350 3.02 -25.76 14.10
CA TRP A 350 1.96 -25.97 15.10
C TRP A 350 0.75 -26.70 14.52
N PHE A 351 0.36 -26.34 13.30
CA PHE A 351 -0.73 -27.00 12.59
C PHE A 351 -0.36 -28.41 12.11
N GLU A 352 0.91 -28.66 11.80
CA GLU A 352 1.38 -29.95 11.28
C GLU A 352 1.67 -30.99 12.38
N GLN A 353 2.13 -30.59 13.57
CA GLN A 353 2.41 -31.50 14.68
C GLN A 353 1.14 -32.11 15.30
N GLU A 354 0.07 -31.33 15.46
CA GLU A 354 -1.20 -31.86 16.00
C GLU A 354 -1.92 -32.80 15.02
N GLY A 355 -1.77 -32.58 13.70
CA GLY A 355 -2.28 -33.49 12.68
C GLY A 355 -1.62 -34.88 12.73
N ARG A 356 -0.31 -34.94 13.02
CA ARG A 356 0.42 -36.20 13.20
C ARG A 356 0.05 -36.92 14.49
N LEU A 357 -0.12 -36.20 15.60
CA LEU A 357 -0.51 -36.79 16.90
C LEU A 357 -1.94 -37.37 16.88
N LYS A 358 -2.86 -36.84 16.06
CA LYS A 358 -4.18 -37.43 15.84
C LYS A 358 -4.15 -38.63 14.87
N GLY A 359 -3.19 -38.66 13.95
CA GLY A 359 -3.00 -39.78 13.01
C GLY A 359 -2.39 -41.03 13.65
N THR A 360 -1.46 -40.87 14.59
CA THR A 360 -0.87 -42.01 15.32
C THR A 360 -1.86 -42.70 16.25
N LYS A 361 -2.73 -41.96 16.95
CA LYS A 361 -3.77 -42.58 17.79
C LYS A 361 -4.78 -43.41 16.99
N LYS A 362 -5.07 -43.03 15.74
CA LYS A 362 -6.02 -43.76 14.90
C LYS A 362 -5.44 -45.06 14.30
N ASN A 363 -4.11 -45.18 14.27
CA ASN A 363 -3.40 -46.39 13.83
C ASN A 363 -3.04 -47.33 14.99
N GLU A 364 -3.23 -46.90 16.24
CA GLU A 364 -3.08 -47.75 17.44
C GLU A 364 -4.42 -48.39 17.86
N GLU A 365 -5.54 -47.97 17.26
CA GLU A 365 -6.90 -48.49 17.50
C GLU A 365 -7.47 -49.29 16.30
N SER A 366 -6.65 -49.59 15.30
CA SER A 366 -6.95 -50.50 14.17
C SER A 366 -6.06 -51.73 14.22
#